data_AF-A0A258FHH2-F1
#
_entry.id   AF-A0A258FHH2-F1
#
_cell.length_a   1.000
_cell.length_b   1.000
_cell.length_c   1.000
_cell.angle_alpha   90.00
_cell.angle_beta   90.00
_cell.angle_gamma   90.00
#
_symmetry.space_group_name_H-M   'P 1'
#
loop_
_entity.id
_entity.type
_entity.pdbx_description
1 polymer ?
#
loop_
_entity_poly.entity_id
_entity_poly.type
_entity_poly.pdbx_seq_one_letter_code
_entity_poly.pdbx_strand_id
1 'polypeptide(L)'
;MTRFYNRLMLGFCALFVVGVAVAVAYQFMYVIPAQKCEGVGHWWEPTTRTCATPLYLPHITGRPLTVDARAAAAQQALAEAERRSPQAQADPRPSF
;
A
#
# COMPACT_ATOMS: atom_id res chain seq x y z
N MET A 1 39.55 31.38 26.82
CA MET A 1 39.44 29.92 26.61
C MET A 1 38.07 29.34 27.02
N THR A 2 37.52 29.66 28.19
CA THR A 2 36.21 29.16 28.69
C THR A 2 34.99 29.52 27.83
N ARG A 3 34.98 30.69 27.17
CA ARG A 3 33.84 31.11 26.35
C ARG A 3 33.65 30.30 25.08
N PHE A 4 34.73 29.77 24.50
CA PHE A 4 34.67 28.96 23.27
C PHE A 4 34.10 27.57 23.57
N TYR A 5 34.55 26.96 24.67
CA TYR A 5 34.02 25.69 25.17
C TYR A 5 32.52 25.77 25.49
N ASN A 6 32.07 26.82 26.20
CA ASN A 6 30.65 26.99 26.49
C ASN A 6 29.78 27.17 25.23
N ARG A 7 30.27 27.86 24.20
CA ARG A 7 29.54 28.06 22.95
C ARG A 7 29.38 26.75 22.17
N LEU A 8 30.44 25.95 22.12
CA LEU A 8 30.44 24.65 21.47
C LEU A 8 29.50 23.67 22.20
N MET A 9 29.60 23.60 23.52
CA MET A 9 28.73 22.77 24.36
C MET A 9 27.25 23.14 24.18
N LEU A 10 26.93 24.44 24.18
CA LEU A 10 25.56 24.92 23.94
C LEU A 10 25.05 24.51 22.55
N GLY A 11 25.92 24.53 21.54
CA GLY A 11 25.61 24.06 20.18
C GLY A 11 25.26 22.58 20.14
N PHE A 12 26.04 21.72 20.80
CA PHE A 12 25.73 20.30 20.92
C PHE A 12 24.43 20.03 21.68
N CYS A 13 24.20 20.74 22.79
CA CYS A 13 22.94 20.63 23.52
C CYS A 13 21.75 21.06 22.64
N ALA A 14 21.87 22.16 21.89
CA ALA A 14 20.81 22.60 20.99
C ALA A 14 20.52 21.57 19.90
N LEU A 15 21.55 21.01 19.26
CA LEU A 15 21.40 19.97 18.26
C LEU A 15 20.72 18.72 18.83
N PHE A 16 21.11 18.30 20.03
CA PHE A 16 20.50 17.17 20.71
C PHE A 16 19.01 17.39 20.97
N VAL A 17 18.66 18.57 21.51
CA VAL A 17 17.26 18.93 21.77
C VAL A 17 16.44 18.95 20.48
N VAL A 18 17.00 19.49 19.38
CA VAL A 18 16.34 19.47 18.07
C VAL A 18 16.14 18.04 17.57
N GLY A 19 17.14 17.16 17.71
CA GLY A 19 17.03 15.76 17.32
C GLY A 19 15.93 15.02 18.09
N VAL A 20 15.86 15.22 19.41
CA VAL A 20 14.79 14.66 20.25
C VAL A 20 13.43 15.20 19.83
N ALA A 21 13.30 16.50 19.57
CA ALA A 21 12.05 17.10 19.14
C ALA A 21 11.55 16.51 17.82
N VAL A 22 12.45 16.27 16.85
CA VAL A 22 12.10 15.61 15.57
C VAL A 22 11.63 14.18 15.81
N ALA A 23 12.33 13.40 16.65
CA ALA A 23 11.94 12.02 16.97
C ALA A 23 10.56 11.97 17.64
N VAL A 24 10.30 12.86 18.59
CA VAL A 24 8.99 12.97 19.25
C VAL A 24 7.89 13.34 18.26
N ALA A 25 8.13 14.33 17.40
CA ALA A 25 7.17 14.72 16.37
C ALA A 25 6.84 13.54 15.43
N TYR A 26 7.84 12.76 15.05
CA TYR A 26 7.63 11.56 14.23
C TYR A 26 6.76 10.52 14.95
N GLN A 27 7.01 10.28 16.24
CA GLN A 27 6.23 9.32 17.04
C GLN A 27 4.74 9.70 17.08
N PHE A 28 4.43 10.98 17.33
CA PHE A 28 3.06 11.46 17.42
C PHE A 28 2.34 11.53 16.05
N MET A 29 3.08 11.86 14.99
CA MET A 29 2.49 12.04 13.66
C MET A 29 2.34 10.74 12.87
N TYR A 30 3.15 9.73 13.15
CA TYR A 30 3.19 8.48 12.36
C TYR A 30 2.95 7.24 13.20
N VAL A 31 3.73 7.05 14.28
CA VAL A 31 3.74 5.76 15.00
C VAL A 31 2.46 5.56 15.82
N ILE A 32 2.04 6.56 16.59
CA ILE A 32 0.81 6.45 17.41
C ILE A 32 -0.45 6.29 16.54
N PRO A 33 -0.65 7.09 15.47
CA PRO A 33 -1.77 6.88 14.55
C PRO A 33 -1.75 5.51 13.88
N ALA A 34 -0.58 5.04 13.45
CA ALA A 34 -0.42 3.72 12.85
C ALA A 34 -0.86 2.61 13.81
N GLN A 35 -0.36 2.62 15.05
CA GLN A 35 -0.72 1.62 16.06
C GLN A 35 -2.23 1.62 16.36
N LYS A 36 -2.87 2.78 16.42
CA LYS A 36 -4.32 2.88 16.63
C LYS A 36 -5.10 2.31 15.44
N CYS A 37 -4.66 2.60 14.23
CA CYS A 37 -5.28 2.11 13.00
C CYS A 37 -5.15 0.59 12.87
N GLU A 38 -3.96 0.06 13.09
CA GLU A 38 -3.69 -1.38 13.02
C GLU A 38 -4.38 -2.14 14.15
N GLY A 39 -4.53 -1.53 15.33
CA GLY A 39 -5.25 -2.11 16.46
C GLY A 39 -6.74 -2.37 16.21
N VAL A 40 -7.35 -1.70 15.22
CA VAL A 40 -8.74 -1.93 14.79
C VAL A 40 -8.84 -2.79 13.53
N GLY A 41 -7.73 -3.39 13.08
CA GLY A 41 -7.70 -4.27 11.90
C GLY A 41 -7.73 -3.52 10.56
N HIS A 42 -7.46 -2.22 10.58
CA HIS A 42 -7.24 -1.41 9.39
C HIS A 42 -5.75 -1.35 9.03
N TRP A 43 -5.42 -0.81 7.87
CA TRP A 43 -4.05 -0.63 7.43
C TRP A 43 -3.67 0.85 7.43
N TRP A 44 -2.53 1.17 8.02
CA TRP A 44 -1.98 2.53 8.03
C TRP A 44 -1.26 2.85 6.74
N GLU A 45 -1.69 3.93 6.05
CA GLU A 45 -1.03 4.47 4.86
C GLU A 45 -0.10 5.63 5.27
N PRO A 46 1.24 5.46 5.27
CA PRO A 46 2.18 6.46 5.76
C PRO A 46 2.26 7.71 4.86
N THR A 47 1.93 7.58 3.57
CA THR A 47 2.04 8.68 2.59
C THR A 47 0.97 9.74 2.83
N THR A 48 -0.28 9.31 2.95
CA THR A 48 -1.43 10.20 3.18
C THR A 48 -1.73 10.39 4.66
N ARG A 49 -1.09 9.61 5.54
CA ARG A 49 -1.35 9.57 6.98
C ARG A 49 -2.81 9.22 7.28
N THR A 50 -3.36 8.28 6.52
CA THR A 50 -4.75 7.86 6.64
C THR A 50 -4.85 6.41 7.05
N CYS A 51 -5.93 6.09 7.76
CA CYS A 51 -6.27 4.74 8.13
C CYS A 51 -7.20 4.16 7.07
N ALA A 52 -6.72 3.18 6.31
CA ALA A 52 -7.44 2.56 5.21
C ALA A 52 -8.09 1.24 5.64
N THR A 53 -9.31 0.99 5.17
CA THR A 53 -9.99 -0.27 5.43
C THR A 53 -9.69 -1.27 4.31
N PRO A 54 -9.17 -2.48 4.62
CA PRO A 54 -8.97 -3.50 3.60
C PRO A 54 -10.33 -3.98 3.07
N LEU A 55 -10.56 -3.83 1.77
CA LEU A 55 -11.73 -4.37 1.10
C LEU A 55 -11.42 -5.72 0.47
N TYR A 56 -12.23 -6.73 0.82
CA TYR A 56 -12.12 -8.06 0.23
C TYR A 56 -12.74 -8.08 -1.18
N LEU A 57 -11.91 -7.97 -2.22
CA LEU A 57 -12.35 -7.91 -3.63
C LEU A 57 -13.33 -9.02 -4.06
N PRO A 58 -13.16 -10.30 -3.67
CA PRO A 58 -14.09 -11.36 -4.05
C PRO A 58 -15.51 -11.15 -3.52
N HIS A 59 -15.66 -10.50 -2.35
CA HIS A 59 -16.97 -10.17 -1.79
C HIS A 59 -17.71 -9.13 -2.65
N ILE A 60 -16.98 -8.23 -3.30
CA ILE A 60 -17.55 -7.16 -4.13
C ILE A 60 -17.78 -7.65 -5.56
N THR A 61 -16.81 -8.40 -6.10
CA THR A 61 -16.82 -8.85 -7.50
C THR A 61 -17.59 -10.15 -7.71
N GLY A 62 -17.99 -10.83 -6.63
CA GLY A 62 -18.62 -12.15 -6.69
C GLY A 62 -17.69 -13.25 -7.25
N ARG A 63 -16.39 -12.97 -7.39
CA ARG A 63 -15.46 -13.98 -7.91
C ARG A 63 -15.29 -15.11 -6.90
N PRO A 64 -15.13 -16.36 -7.39
CA PRO A 64 -14.85 -17.49 -6.53
C PRO A 64 -13.57 -17.27 -5.70
N LEU A 65 -13.57 -17.75 -4.46
CA LEU A 65 -12.46 -17.54 -3.52
C LEU A 65 -11.29 -18.51 -3.77
N THR A 66 -11.59 -19.77 -4.09
CA THR A 66 -10.57 -20.82 -4.24
C THR A 66 -9.87 -20.71 -5.59
N VAL A 67 -8.59 -21.07 -5.60
CA VAL A 67 -7.77 -21.09 -6.81
C VAL A 67 -8.41 -21.99 -7.87
N ASP A 68 -8.89 -23.16 -7.45
CA ASP A 68 -9.54 -24.13 -8.34
C ASP A 68 -10.84 -23.59 -8.93
N ALA A 69 -11.68 -22.95 -8.11
CA ALA A 69 -12.93 -22.37 -8.60
C ALA A 69 -12.69 -21.15 -9.50
N ARG A 70 -11.61 -20.37 -9.27
CA ARG A 70 -11.19 -19.30 -10.19
C ARG A 70 -10.70 -19.85 -11.52
N ALA A 71 -9.89 -20.92 -11.48
CA ALA A 71 -9.39 -21.59 -12.68
C ALA A 71 -10.56 -22.17 -13.50
N ALA A 72 -11.51 -22.84 -12.83
CA ALA A 72 -12.71 -23.38 -13.47
C ALA A 72 -13.59 -22.27 -14.07
N ALA A 73 -13.87 -21.19 -13.33
CA ALA A 73 -14.65 -20.06 -13.83
C ALA A 73 -13.95 -19.35 -15.01
N ALA A 74 -12.62 -19.24 -14.98
CA ALA A 74 -11.85 -18.67 -16.08
C ALA A 74 -11.94 -19.55 -17.35
N GLN A 75 -11.82 -20.88 -17.22
CA GLN A 75 -11.96 -21.80 -18.34
C GLN A 75 -13.37 -21.75 -18.95
N GLN A 76 -14.41 -21.68 -18.13
CA GLN A 76 -15.79 -21.55 -18.60
C GLN A 76 -16.02 -20.22 -19.35
N ALA A 77 -15.50 -19.12 -18.81
CA ALA A 77 -15.60 -17.82 -19.46
C ALA A 77 -14.86 -17.78 -20.82
N LEU A 78 -13.70 -18.45 -20.92
CA LEU A 78 -12.96 -18.58 -22.18
C LEU A 78 -13.75 -19.41 -23.20
N ALA A 79 -14.29 -20.56 -22.80
CA ALA A 79 -15.10 -21.40 -23.67
C ALA A 79 -16.39 -20.70 -24.15
N GLU A 80 -17.03 -19.93 -23.28
CA GLU A 80 -18.20 -19.14 -23.66
C GLU A 80 -17.83 -17.97 -24.59
N ALA A 81 -16.71 -17.29 -24.32
CA ALA A 81 -16.18 -16.25 -25.20
C ALA A 81 -15.83 -16.81 -26.59
N GLU A 82 -15.27 -18.00 -26.67
CA GLU A 82 -14.97 -18.68 -27.94
C GLU A 82 -16.25 -19.02 -28.71
N ARG A 83 -17.29 -19.50 -28.02
CA ARG A 83 -18.62 -19.78 -28.63
C ARG A 83 -19.34 -18.50 -29.08
N ARG A 84 -19.19 -17.41 -28.32
CA ARG A 84 -19.82 -16.11 -28.61
C ARG A 84 -19.05 -15.32 -29.66
N SER A 85 -17.75 -15.55 -29.78
CA SER A 85 -16.95 -14.89 -30.81
C SER A 85 -17.48 -15.35 -32.16
N PRO A 86 -17.89 -14.42 -33.05
CA PRO A 86 -18.05 -14.79 -34.46
C PRO A 86 -16.72 -15.39 -34.88
N GLN A 87 -16.73 -16.64 -35.34
CA GLN A 87 -15.50 -17.40 -35.64
C GLN A 87 -14.53 -16.46 -36.34
N ALA A 88 -13.36 -16.28 -35.74
CA ALA A 88 -12.31 -15.46 -36.32
C ALA A 88 -12.01 -16.04 -37.70
N GLN A 89 -12.63 -15.47 -38.73
CA GLN A 89 -12.21 -15.68 -40.10
C GLN A 89 -10.77 -15.23 -40.11
N ALA A 90 -9.86 -16.17 -40.39
CA ALA A 90 -8.43 -15.89 -40.49
C ALA A 90 -8.27 -14.65 -41.38
N ASP A 91 -7.73 -13.55 -40.81
CA ASP A 91 -7.45 -12.35 -41.59
C ASP A 91 -6.49 -12.78 -42.71
N PRO A 92 -6.87 -12.69 -44.00
CA PRO A 92 -6.02 -13.16 -45.10
C PRO A 92 -4.77 -12.30 -45.28
N ARG A 93 -4.65 -11.19 -44.53
CA ARG A 93 -3.50 -10.29 -44.64
C ARG A 93 -2.23 -10.99 -44.16
N PRO A 94 -1.15 -10.96 -44.96
CA PRO A 94 0.13 -11.49 -44.52
C PRO A 94 0.64 -10.69 -43.31
N SER A 95 1.12 -11.41 -42.30
CA SER A 95 1.90 -10.82 -41.21
C SER A 95 3.21 -10.32 -41.79
N PHE A 96 3.30 -9.01 -41.99
CA PHE A 96 4.53 -8.32 -42.36
C PHE A 96 5.57 -8.40 -41.24
#